data_AF-A0A1Q4YBL3-F1
#
_entry.id   AF-A0A1Q4YBL3-F1
#
_cell.length_a   1.000
_cell.length_b   1.000
_cell.length_c   1.000
_cell.angle_alpha   90.00
_cell.angle_beta   90.00
_cell.angle_gamma   90.00
#
_symmetry.space_group_name_H-M   'P 1'
#
loop_
_entity.id
_entity.type
_entity.pdbx_description
1 polymer ?
#
loop_
_entity_poly.entity_id
_entity_poly.type
_entity_poly.pdbx_seq_one_letter_code
_entity_poly.pdbx_strand_id
1 'polypeptide(L)'
;MKRVWLSSGAGRAWTVVVVASALTGWHGWGVTVTPERPFFWIMAIADLVVAAVAARLAVRWPGYAMFGDDAVVLGRERVRYDSITAVRTGHVSVKGFWLAFWLPLSLLGGVVVALRRADAFDRQVVELDTPDDRLRMRWKDVDSHGAFLDAVRTARPDLAPTSGLDGPDYARDFTPKLSVGGGLLAVGLVVWLFFAGLLGIQLLDRSTVDGPYSVDATSYAIRSVTERLTGNPDTRNPDLPGVPVDLSVEPCARTNETLLGRSPDVVDLRLRLLSRDVPEPVAEALEDELRKHAGMAPGDYRDRLDIADSAVRINIPEVTTLYIDIRTGCVDDGGEVRLREDLRALAAALGVER
;
A
#
# COMPACT_ATOMS: atom_id res chain seq x y z
N MET A 1 43.19 15.28 -13.48
CA MET A 1 41.74 15.19 -13.82
C MET A 1 40.92 16.12 -12.93
N LYS A 2 40.21 17.08 -13.51
CA LYS A 2 39.32 18.03 -12.80
C LYS A 2 37.88 17.51 -12.84
N ARG A 3 37.13 17.60 -11.73
CA ARG A 3 35.69 17.27 -11.69
C ARG A 3 34.86 18.55 -11.67
N VAL A 4 33.80 18.59 -12.47
CA VAL A 4 32.84 19.70 -12.49
C VAL A 4 31.44 19.15 -12.28
N TRP A 5 30.68 19.73 -11.35
CA TRP A 5 29.34 19.27 -11.04
C TRP A 5 28.35 19.62 -12.16
N LEU A 6 27.50 18.66 -12.52
CA LEU A 6 26.47 18.83 -13.56
C LEU A 6 25.08 18.93 -12.93
N SER A 7 24.67 17.92 -12.18
CA SER A 7 23.34 17.89 -11.58
C SER A 7 23.24 16.93 -10.40
N SER A 8 22.33 17.22 -9.48
CA SER A 8 21.90 16.26 -8.46
C SER A 8 20.77 15.34 -8.95
N GLY A 9 20.47 15.32 -10.26
CA GLY A 9 19.31 14.63 -10.82
C GLY A 9 19.37 13.12 -10.59
N ALA A 10 20.54 12.53 -10.80
CA ALA A 10 20.80 11.11 -10.57
C ALA A 10 20.57 10.71 -9.11
N GLY A 11 21.11 11.49 -8.17
CA GLY A 11 20.95 11.24 -6.73
C GLY A 11 19.48 11.28 -6.32
N ARG A 12 18.72 12.28 -6.78
CA ARG A 12 17.28 12.37 -6.52
C ARG A 12 16.50 11.21 -7.12
N ALA A 13 16.85 10.79 -8.34
CA ALA A 13 16.23 9.63 -8.96
C ALA A 13 16.51 8.35 -8.17
N TRP A 14 17.73 8.14 -7.66
CA TRP A 14 18.03 7.03 -6.75
C TRP A 14 17.27 7.11 -5.43
N THR A 15 17.05 8.30 -4.87
CA THR A 15 16.16 8.46 -3.70
C THR A 15 14.76 7.95 -4.01
N VAL A 16 14.20 8.28 -5.18
CA VAL A 16 12.88 7.78 -5.61
C VAL A 16 12.90 6.26 -5.75
N VAL A 17 13.98 5.66 -6.28
CA VAL A 17 14.12 4.19 -6.34
C VAL A 17 14.02 3.56 -4.95
N VAL A 18 14.76 4.09 -3.97
CA VAL A 18 14.76 3.56 -2.60
C VAL A 18 13.37 3.66 -1.98
N VAL A 19 12.72 4.83 -2.09
CA VAL A 19 11.37 5.05 -1.56
C VAL A 19 10.35 4.12 -2.23
N ALA A 20 10.37 4.02 -3.56
CA ALA A 20 9.48 3.15 -4.30
C ALA A 20 9.70 1.67 -3.97
N SER A 21 10.96 1.23 -3.81
CA SER A 21 11.27 -0.16 -3.42
C SER A 21 10.78 -0.48 -2.01
N ALA A 22 10.91 0.46 -1.07
CA ALA A 22 10.37 0.31 0.28
C ALA A 22 8.84 0.22 0.26
N LEU A 23 8.17 1.05 -0.54
CA LEU A 23 6.71 1.01 -0.73
C LEU A 23 6.26 -0.29 -1.41
N THR A 24 7.02 -0.82 -2.38
CA THR A 24 6.74 -2.14 -2.96
C THR A 24 6.73 -3.22 -1.88
N GLY A 25 7.72 -3.23 -0.98
CA GLY A 25 7.78 -4.16 0.13
C GLY A 25 6.58 -4.00 1.07
N TRP A 26 6.23 -2.76 1.40
CA TRP A 26 5.11 -2.44 2.27
C TRP A 26 3.77 -2.88 1.66
N HIS A 27 3.47 -2.53 0.41
CA HIS A 27 2.24 -2.94 -0.26
C HIS A 27 2.23 -4.43 -0.59
N GLY A 28 3.39 -5.03 -0.84
CA GLY A 28 3.56 -6.47 -0.97
C GLY A 28 3.20 -7.22 0.33
N TRP A 29 3.52 -6.65 1.49
CA TRP A 29 2.99 -7.15 2.76
C TRP A 29 1.47 -6.98 2.84
N GLY A 30 0.93 -5.84 2.39
CA GLY A 30 -0.52 -5.62 2.28
C GLY A 30 -1.27 -6.73 1.51
N VAL A 31 -0.68 -7.24 0.43
CA VAL A 31 -1.23 -8.40 -0.31
C VAL A 31 -1.43 -9.62 0.57
N THR A 32 -0.51 -9.89 1.50
CA THR A 32 -0.62 -11.04 2.41
C THR A 32 -1.68 -10.83 3.50
N VAL A 33 -1.94 -9.58 3.87
CA VAL A 33 -2.90 -9.21 4.91
C VAL A 33 -4.32 -9.08 4.36
N THR A 34 -4.46 -8.73 3.08
CA THR A 34 -5.75 -8.47 2.42
C THR A 34 -5.78 -9.10 1.01
N PRO A 35 -5.61 -10.43 0.88
CA PRO A 35 -5.44 -11.10 -0.41
C PRO A 35 -6.65 -10.94 -1.36
N GLU A 36 -7.83 -10.73 -0.82
CA GLU A 36 -9.07 -10.49 -1.55
C GLU A 36 -9.14 -9.09 -2.20
N ARG A 37 -8.22 -8.17 -1.84
CA ARG A 37 -8.20 -6.80 -2.34
C ARG A 37 -7.15 -6.63 -3.45
N PRO A 38 -7.56 -6.33 -4.70
CA PRO A 38 -6.62 -6.18 -5.81
C PRO A 38 -5.80 -4.89 -5.75
N PHE A 39 -6.22 -3.90 -4.94
CA PHE A 39 -5.57 -2.59 -4.87
C PHE A 39 -4.10 -2.67 -4.43
N PHE A 40 -3.77 -3.54 -3.48
CA PHE A 40 -2.37 -3.68 -3.02
C PHE A 40 -1.47 -4.33 -4.06
N TRP A 41 -1.99 -5.26 -4.88
CA TRP A 41 -1.29 -5.76 -6.05
C TRP A 41 -1.02 -4.65 -7.07
N ILE A 42 -2.03 -3.84 -7.38
CA ILE A 42 -1.91 -2.72 -8.31
C ILE A 42 -0.85 -1.72 -7.81
N MET A 43 -0.89 -1.38 -6.52
CA MET A 43 0.07 -0.44 -5.91
C MET A 43 1.49 -1.00 -5.88
N ALA A 44 1.69 -2.26 -5.49
CA ALA A 44 3.00 -2.89 -5.51
C ALA A 44 3.61 -2.90 -6.92
N ILE A 45 2.80 -3.19 -7.96
CA ILE A 45 3.23 -3.12 -9.36
C ILE A 45 3.56 -1.68 -9.76
N ALA A 46 2.72 -0.71 -9.40
CA ALA A 46 2.96 0.70 -9.69
C ALA A 46 4.27 1.20 -9.07
N ASP A 47 4.56 0.82 -7.82
CA ASP A 47 5.80 1.15 -7.12
C ASP A 47 7.02 0.56 -7.85
N LEU A 48 6.94 -0.70 -8.31
CA LEU A 48 7.99 -1.33 -9.11
C LEU A 48 8.24 -0.59 -10.42
N VAL A 49 7.17 -0.17 -11.10
CA VAL A 49 7.28 0.63 -12.33
C VAL A 49 7.94 1.97 -12.05
N VAL A 50 7.57 2.66 -10.96
CA VAL A 50 8.20 3.92 -10.53
C VAL A 50 9.68 3.70 -10.24
N ALA A 51 10.04 2.64 -9.50
CA ALA A 51 11.42 2.29 -9.20
C ALA A 51 12.22 2.01 -10.49
N ALA A 52 11.68 1.23 -11.42
CA ALA A 52 12.35 0.89 -12.67
C ALA A 52 12.58 2.12 -13.56
N VAL A 53 11.57 2.99 -13.70
CA VAL A 53 11.67 4.23 -14.48
C VAL A 53 12.68 5.18 -13.82
N ALA A 54 12.62 5.36 -12.50
CA ALA A 54 13.55 6.20 -11.76
C ALA A 54 14.99 5.67 -11.85
N ALA A 55 15.21 4.37 -11.74
CA ALA A 55 16.54 3.75 -11.90
C ALA A 55 17.10 3.96 -13.31
N ARG A 56 16.26 3.78 -14.34
CA ARG A 56 16.64 4.05 -15.73
C ARG A 56 17.05 5.52 -15.94
N LEU A 57 16.35 6.46 -15.31
CA LEU A 57 16.71 7.89 -15.35
C LEU A 57 18.00 8.17 -14.56
N ALA A 58 18.15 7.56 -13.39
CA ALA A 58 19.31 7.74 -12.52
C ALA A 58 20.62 7.31 -13.20
N VAL A 59 20.59 6.20 -13.94
CA VAL A 59 21.75 5.69 -14.70
C VAL A 59 22.12 6.59 -15.89
N ARG A 60 21.15 7.32 -16.46
CA ARG A 60 21.37 8.17 -17.63
C ARG A 60 21.98 9.53 -17.32
N TRP A 61 21.75 10.04 -16.11
CA TRP A 61 22.21 11.38 -15.74
C TRP A 61 23.53 11.32 -14.98
N PRO A 62 24.66 11.78 -15.54
CA PRO A 62 25.87 11.96 -14.76
C PRO A 62 25.71 13.02 -13.66
N GLY A 63 26.33 12.78 -12.50
CA GLY A 63 26.43 13.77 -11.43
C GLY A 63 27.50 14.83 -11.71
N TYR A 64 28.58 14.43 -12.37
CA TYR A 64 29.74 15.28 -12.68
C TYR A 64 30.31 14.97 -14.06
N ALA A 65 30.99 15.96 -14.64
CA ALA A 65 31.91 15.81 -15.76
C ALA A 65 33.34 15.65 -15.24
N MET A 66 34.12 14.75 -15.84
CA MET A 66 35.56 14.63 -15.56
C MET A 66 36.37 15.13 -16.75
N PHE A 67 37.19 16.14 -16.54
CA PHE A 67 38.12 16.68 -17.53
C PHE A 67 39.46 15.99 -17.37
N GLY A 68 39.80 15.13 -18.34
CA GLY A 68 41.10 14.48 -18.48
C GLY A 68 42.04 15.30 -19.36
N ASP A 69 43.14 14.69 -19.78
CA ASP A 69 44.17 15.39 -20.58
C ASP A 69 43.75 15.52 -22.05
N ASP A 70 42.98 14.57 -22.57
CA ASP A 70 42.60 14.46 -23.99
C ASP A 70 41.08 14.41 -24.23
N ALA A 71 40.27 14.28 -23.16
CA ALA A 71 38.82 14.13 -23.27
C ALA A 71 38.06 14.62 -22.03
N VAL A 72 36.80 15.03 -22.24
CA VAL A 72 35.80 15.17 -21.18
C VAL A 72 34.95 13.91 -21.10
N VAL A 73 34.78 13.38 -19.89
CA VAL A 73 33.95 12.20 -19.60
C VAL A 73 32.64 12.64 -18.97
N LEU A 74 31.53 12.29 -19.61
CA LEU A 74 30.15 12.57 -19.20
C LEU A 74 29.44 11.26 -18.87
N GLY A 75 29.56 10.82 -17.62
CA GLY A 75 29.03 9.51 -17.20
C GLY A 75 29.82 8.37 -17.85
N ARG A 76 29.18 7.63 -18.77
CA ARG A 76 29.82 6.56 -19.54
C ARG A 76 30.36 7.04 -20.89
N GLU A 77 30.03 8.25 -21.30
CA GLU A 77 30.45 8.82 -22.58
C GLU A 77 31.82 9.48 -22.44
N ARG A 78 32.74 9.22 -23.37
CA ARG A 78 34.04 9.89 -23.46
C ARG A 78 34.08 10.72 -24.73
N VAL A 79 34.14 12.04 -24.58
CA VAL A 79 34.15 13.00 -25.68
C VAL A 79 35.56 13.55 -25.82
N ARG A 80 36.26 13.17 -26.89
CA ARG A 80 37.64 13.62 -27.10
C ARG A 80 37.64 15.10 -27.43
N TYR A 81 38.61 15.85 -26.90
CA TYR A 81 38.62 17.29 -27.11
C TYR A 81 38.72 17.65 -28.58
N ASP A 82 39.55 16.97 -29.37
CA ASP A 82 39.71 17.18 -30.81
C ASP A 82 38.42 16.96 -31.63
N SER A 83 37.49 16.14 -31.12
CA SER A 83 36.18 15.93 -31.75
C SER A 83 35.15 17.04 -31.48
N ILE A 84 35.42 17.97 -30.56
CA ILE A 84 34.49 19.07 -30.31
C ILE A 84 34.61 20.08 -31.46
N THR A 85 33.54 20.36 -32.18
CA THR A 85 33.57 21.28 -33.34
C THR A 85 33.06 22.66 -32.99
N ALA A 86 32.15 22.76 -32.01
CA ALA A 86 31.66 24.03 -31.50
C ALA A 86 31.23 23.94 -30.03
N VAL A 87 31.27 25.09 -29.35
CA VAL A 87 30.76 25.27 -28.00
C VAL A 87 29.72 26.38 -28.04
N ARG A 88 28.49 26.07 -27.65
CA ARG A 88 27.38 27.03 -27.64
C ARG A 88 26.85 27.22 -26.24
N THR A 89 26.39 28.43 -25.98
CA THR A 89 25.84 28.82 -24.68
C THR A 89 24.51 29.52 -24.84
N GLY A 90 23.64 29.39 -23.84
CA GLY A 90 22.37 30.09 -23.84
C GLY A 90 21.53 29.82 -22.59
N HIS A 91 20.27 30.22 -22.67
CA HIS A 91 19.30 30.05 -21.60
C HIS A 91 18.08 29.28 -22.10
N VAL A 92 17.55 28.40 -21.27
CA VAL A 92 16.26 27.75 -21.50
C VAL A 92 15.38 27.92 -20.28
N SER A 93 14.23 28.56 -20.46
CA SER A 93 13.25 28.72 -19.40
C SER A 93 12.60 27.40 -19.04
N VAL A 94 12.56 27.09 -17.74
CA VAL A 94 11.83 25.92 -17.21
C VAL A 94 10.46 26.30 -16.64
N LYS A 95 9.95 27.49 -16.96
CA LYS A 95 8.63 27.95 -16.50
C LYS A 95 7.51 26.98 -16.89
N GLY A 96 7.56 26.40 -18.10
CA GLY A 96 6.59 25.40 -18.56
C GLY A 96 6.55 24.15 -17.68
N PHE A 97 7.69 23.69 -17.15
CA PHE A 97 7.74 22.61 -16.16
C PHE A 97 7.01 23.00 -14.88
N TRP A 98 7.32 24.17 -14.32
CA TRP A 98 6.72 24.61 -13.05
C TRP A 98 5.23 24.89 -13.17
N LEU A 99 4.77 25.40 -14.31
CA LEU A 99 3.33 25.55 -14.60
C LEU A 99 2.65 24.20 -14.67
N ALA A 100 3.21 23.25 -15.43
CA ALA A 100 2.66 21.90 -15.53
C ALA A 100 2.68 21.14 -14.20
N PHE A 101 3.63 21.47 -13.31
CA PHE A 101 3.69 20.93 -11.96
C PHE A 101 2.66 21.56 -11.02
N TRP A 102 2.61 22.89 -10.94
CA TRP A 102 1.81 23.57 -9.93
C TRP A 102 0.33 23.72 -10.31
N LEU A 103 -0.01 23.95 -11.59
CA LEU A 103 -1.40 24.20 -11.98
C LEU A 103 -2.35 23.06 -11.59
N PRO A 104 -2.01 21.78 -11.82
CA PRO A 104 -2.90 20.68 -11.41
C PRO A 104 -3.01 20.49 -9.90
N LEU A 105 -1.98 20.89 -9.14
CA LEU A 105 -1.92 20.71 -7.68
C LEU A 105 -2.53 21.89 -6.92
N SER A 106 -2.40 23.10 -7.43
CA SER A 106 -2.84 24.33 -6.78
C SER A 106 -2.99 25.47 -7.79
N LEU A 107 -4.22 25.97 -7.95
CA LEU A 107 -4.48 27.15 -8.79
C LEU A 107 -3.69 28.37 -8.31
N LEU A 108 -3.62 28.62 -7.00
CA LEU A 108 -2.85 29.72 -6.44
C LEU A 108 -1.35 29.57 -6.75
N GLY A 109 -0.78 28.38 -6.54
CA GLY A 109 0.61 28.09 -6.88
C GLY A 109 0.89 28.28 -8.37
N GLY A 110 -0.01 27.80 -9.22
CA GLY A 110 0.06 27.97 -10.67
C GLY A 110 -0.01 29.43 -11.11
N VAL A 111 -0.89 30.24 -10.51
CA VAL A 111 -0.99 31.69 -10.76
C VAL A 111 0.29 32.42 -10.31
N VAL A 112 0.84 32.09 -9.15
CA VAL A 112 2.11 32.66 -8.68
C VAL A 112 3.23 32.38 -9.69
N VAL A 113 3.33 31.15 -10.20
CA VAL A 113 4.32 30.80 -11.25
C VAL A 113 4.02 31.54 -12.55
N ALA A 114 2.75 31.66 -12.95
CA ALA A 114 2.34 32.33 -14.18
C ALA A 114 2.70 33.82 -14.19
N LEU A 115 2.53 34.51 -13.06
CA LEU A 115 2.82 35.94 -12.90
C LEU A 115 4.32 36.25 -12.81
N ARG A 116 5.15 35.28 -12.42
CA ARG A 116 6.61 35.46 -12.37
C ARG A 116 7.19 35.55 -13.79
N ARG A 117 8.15 36.45 -14.01
CA ARG A 117 8.83 36.59 -15.30
C ARG A 117 9.58 35.29 -15.66
N ALA A 118 9.72 35.02 -16.95
CA ALA A 118 10.26 33.75 -17.45
C ALA A 118 11.76 33.56 -17.15
N ASP A 119 12.52 34.65 -17.16
CA ASP A 119 13.95 34.75 -16.83
C ASP A 119 14.26 34.27 -15.41
N ALA A 120 13.33 34.45 -14.47
CA ALA A 120 13.45 33.92 -13.11
C ALA A 120 13.51 32.37 -13.05
N PHE A 121 13.18 31.69 -14.14
CA PHE A 121 13.21 30.23 -14.27
C PHE A 121 14.25 29.74 -15.28
N ASP A 122 15.13 30.61 -15.76
CA ASP A 122 16.09 30.22 -16.77
C ASP A 122 17.14 29.25 -16.21
N ARG A 123 17.53 28.31 -17.07
CA ARG A 123 18.68 27.44 -16.86
C ARG A 123 19.74 27.82 -17.85
N GLN A 124 20.97 27.96 -17.37
CA GLN A 124 22.13 28.12 -18.23
C GLN A 124 22.39 26.80 -18.94
N VAL A 125 22.69 26.87 -20.23
CA VAL A 125 22.86 25.70 -21.09
C VAL A 125 24.19 25.81 -21.81
N VAL A 126 24.90 24.68 -21.88
CA VAL A 126 26.07 24.50 -22.73
C VAL A 126 25.77 23.35 -23.68
N GLU A 127 26.05 23.57 -24.96
CA GLU A 127 26.06 22.51 -25.98
C GLU A 127 27.47 22.32 -26.52
N LEU A 128 27.87 21.06 -26.64
CA LEU A 128 29.08 20.65 -27.34
C LEU A 128 28.64 19.96 -28.63
N ASP A 129 28.99 20.55 -29.77
CA ASP A 129 28.80 19.90 -31.05
C ASP A 129 30.00 18.98 -31.32
N THR A 130 29.72 17.77 -31.79
CA THR A 130 30.68 16.81 -32.34
C THR A 130 30.24 16.44 -33.75
N PRO A 131 31.06 15.73 -34.56
CA PRO A 131 30.64 15.29 -35.90
C PRO A 131 29.36 14.44 -35.90
N ASP A 132 29.14 13.66 -34.83
CA ASP A 132 28.10 12.63 -34.77
C ASP A 132 26.92 12.98 -33.85
N ASP A 133 27.12 13.87 -32.88
CA ASP A 133 26.13 14.17 -31.83
C ASP A 133 26.26 15.59 -31.28
N ARG A 134 25.17 16.10 -30.73
CA ARG A 134 25.11 17.35 -29.97
C ARG A 134 24.81 17.04 -28.51
N LEU A 135 25.73 17.37 -27.62
CA LEU A 135 25.65 17.03 -26.20
C LEU A 135 25.20 18.25 -25.41
N ARG A 136 24.13 18.14 -24.62
CA ARG A 136 23.53 19.27 -23.89
C ARG A 136 23.59 19.07 -22.37
N MET A 137 24.05 20.11 -21.69
CA MET A 137 24.08 20.19 -20.22
C MET A 137 23.41 21.47 -19.73
N ARG A 138 22.78 21.42 -18.54
CA ARG A 138 21.94 22.48 -18.00
C ARG A 138 22.24 22.72 -16.52
N TRP A 139 22.33 23.99 -16.12
CA TRP A 139 22.63 24.38 -14.74
C TRP A 139 21.59 25.37 -14.19
N LYS A 140 21.37 25.27 -12.87
CA LYS A 140 20.78 26.39 -12.10
C LYS A 140 21.85 27.41 -11.70
N ASP A 141 23.02 26.88 -11.42
CA ASP A 141 24.07 27.52 -10.65
C ASP A 141 25.10 28.10 -11.61
N VAL A 142 25.38 29.38 -11.44
CA VAL A 142 26.25 30.14 -12.35
C VAL A 142 27.71 29.68 -12.18
N ASP A 143 28.11 29.33 -10.96
CA ASP A 143 29.48 28.96 -10.64
C ASP A 143 29.87 27.62 -11.28
N SER A 144 29.00 26.61 -11.17
CA SER A 144 29.20 25.29 -11.79
C SER A 144 29.20 25.37 -13.31
N HIS A 145 28.34 26.23 -13.88
CA HIS A 145 28.33 26.50 -15.32
C HIS A 145 29.63 27.19 -15.77
N GLY A 146 30.07 28.23 -15.06
CA GLY A 146 31.33 28.93 -15.34
C GLY A 146 32.53 27.99 -15.26
N ALA A 147 32.60 27.18 -14.19
CA ALA A 147 33.67 26.20 -14.01
C ALA A 147 33.73 25.15 -15.13
N PHE A 148 32.58 24.80 -15.72
CA PHE A 148 32.51 23.91 -16.88
C PHE A 148 33.06 24.60 -18.13
N LEU A 149 32.59 25.82 -18.42
CA LEU A 149 33.05 26.59 -19.58
C LEU A 149 34.55 26.89 -19.51
N ASP A 150 35.08 27.25 -18.34
CA ASP A 150 36.51 27.50 -18.14
C ASP A 150 37.33 26.23 -18.39
N ALA A 151 36.82 25.07 -17.97
CA ALA A 151 37.48 23.79 -18.21
C ALA A 151 37.47 23.41 -19.70
N VAL A 152 36.36 23.66 -20.41
CA VAL A 152 36.30 23.46 -21.87
C VAL A 152 37.23 24.42 -22.59
N ARG A 153 37.23 25.72 -22.24
CA ARG A 153 38.12 26.73 -22.84
C ARG A 153 39.60 26.43 -22.62
N THR A 154 39.95 25.87 -21.46
CA THR A 154 41.32 25.44 -21.17
C THR A 154 41.74 24.28 -22.09
N ALA A 155 40.83 23.35 -22.38
CA ALA A 155 41.11 22.18 -23.20
C ALA A 155 41.02 22.46 -24.72
N ARG A 156 40.16 23.40 -25.13
CA ARG A 156 39.95 23.85 -26.52
C ARG A 156 40.02 25.38 -26.61
N PRO A 157 41.21 25.97 -26.45
CA PRO A 157 41.38 27.42 -26.48
C PRO A 157 41.11 28.03 -27.86
N ASP A 158 41.14 27.19 -28.90
CA ASP A 158 40.83 27.53 -30.28
C ASP A 158 39.33 27.72 -30.54
N LEU A 159 38.46 27.21 -29.66
CA LEU A 159 37.01 27.36 -29.77
C LEU A 159 36.50 28.47 -28.86
N ALA A 160 36.03 29.56 -29.47
CA ALA A 160 35.31 30.60 -28.74
C ALA A 160 33.84 30.17 -28.52
N PRO A 161 33.30 30.24 -27.27
CA PRO A 161 31.88 29.97 -27.04
C PRO A 161 31.01 30.98 -27.78
N THR A 162 30.03 30.49 -28.53
CA THR A 162 29.04 31.33 -29.21
C THR A 162 27.73 31.38 -28.41
N SER A 163 26.98 32.47 -28.56
CA SER A 163 25.66 32.63 -27.95
C SER A 163 24.57 32.17 -28.91
N GLY A 164 23.58 31.43 -28.41
CA GLY A 164 22.43 30.96 -29.17
C GLY A 164 22.39 29.44 -29.26
N LEU A 165 21.21 28.89 -28.97
CA LEU A 165 20.94 27.45 -29.11
C LEU A 165 20.20 27.27 -30.44
N ASP A 166 20.78 26.57 -31.41
CA ASP A 166 20.12 26.33 -32.71
C ASP A 166 19.11 25.19 -32.59
N GLY A 167 17.88 25.43 -33.08
CA GLY A 167 16.96 24.36 -33.51
C GLY A 167 17.18 24.10 -35.00
N PRO A 168 17.15 22.85 -35.51
CA PRO A 168 16.11 21.82 -35.31
C PRO A 168 16.62 20.43 -34.90
N ASP A 169 17.94 20.25 -34.71
CA ASP A 169 18.56 18.95 -34.43
C ASP A 169 18.40 18.53 -32.96
N TYR A 170 18.22 17.23 -32.73
CA TYR A 170 18.06 16.67 -31.39
C TYR A 170 19.40 16.69 -30.64
N ALA A 171 19.46 17.43 -29.52
CA ALA A 171 20.58 17.36 -28.58
C ALA A 171 20.34 16.30 -27.52
N ARG A 172 21.35 15.46 -27.26
CA ARG A 172 21.34 14.48 -26.18
C ARG A 172 21.56 15.16 -24.83
N ASP A 173 20.52 15.19 -24.00
CA ASP A 173 20.56 15.79 -22.66
C ASP A 173 21.29 14.89 -21.64
N PHE A 174 22.40 15.40 -21.07
CA PHE A 174 23.13 14.76 -19.94
C PHE A 174 22.68 15.27 -18.57
N THR A 175 21.66 16.12 -18.54
CA THR A 175 21.03 16.63 -17.32
C THR A 175 19.50 16.60 -17.49
N PRO A 176 18.70 16.58 -16.40
CA PRO A 176 17.25 16.49 -16.51
C PRO A 176 16.63 17.61 -17.35
N LYS A 177 15.85 17.23 -18.37
CA LYS A 177 15.03 18.17 -19.15
C LYS A 177 13.77 18.52 -18.35
N LEU A 178 13.76 19.70 -17.74
CA LEU A 178 12.59 20.25 -17.05
C LEU A 178 11.60 20.82 -18.08
N SER A 179 10.82 19.94 -18.71
CA SER A 179 9.77 20.27 -19.69
C SER A 179 8.36 20.19 -19.09
N VAL A 180 7.34 20.55 -19.88
CA VAL A 180 5.92 20.34 -19.53
C VAL A 180 5.65 18.87 -19.16
N GLY A 181 6.12 17.92 -19.99
CA GLY A 181 5.98 16.49 -19.70
C GLY A 181 6.72 16.06 -18.42
N GLY A 182 7.89 16.65 -18.15
CA GLY A 182 8.59 16.46 -16.86
C GLY A 182 7.81 17.00 -15.67
N GLY A 183 7.10 18.12 -15.84
CA GLY A 183 6.24 18.71 -14.81
C GLY A 183 5.05 17.80 -14.49
N LEU A 184 4.37 17.28 -15.52
CA LEU A 184 3.28 16.31 -15.34
C LEU A 184 3.76 15.01 -14.68
N LEU A 185 4.94 14.51 -15.05
CA LEU A 185 5.56 13.37 -14.36
C LEU A 185 5.81 13.66 -12.87
N ALA A 186 6.27 14.87 -12.54
CA ALA A 186 6.46 15.27 -11.15
C ALA A 186 5.13 15.37 -10.39
N VAL A 187 4.04 15.84 -11.02
CA VAL A 187 2.68 15.76 -10.44
C VAL A 187 2.29 14.32 -10.17
N GLY A 188 2.45 13.45 -11.18
CA GLY A 188 2.16 12.02 -11.04
C GLY A 188 2.92 11.39 -9.88
N LEU A 189 4.19 11.75 -9.69
CA LEU A 189 4.99 11.28 -8.56
C LEU A 189 4.46 11.77 -7.20
N VAL A 190 4.01 13.03 -7.11
CA VAL A 190 3.40 13.56 -5.87
C VAL A 190 2.09 12.85 -5.55
N VAL A 191 1.23 12.67 -6.55
CA VAL A 191 -0.05 11.97 -6.42
C VAL A 191 0.19 10.51 -6.02
N TRP A 192 1.10 9.83 -6.70
CA TRP A 192 1.51 8.47 -6.36
C TRP A 192 1.99 8.38 -4.91
N LEU A 193 2.91 9.24 -4.49
CA LEU A 193 3.46 9.20 -3.13
C LEU A 193 2.38 9.42 -2.07
N PHE A 194 1.42 10.31 -2.34
CA PHE A 194 0.28 10.55 -1.46
C PHE A 194 -0.59 9.30 -1.30
N PHE A 195 -1.01 8.68 -2.41
CA PHE A 195 -1.86 7.48 -2.37
C PHE A 195 -1.12 6.26 -1.83
N ALA A 196 0.15 6.08 -2.19
CA ALA A 196 1.02 5.05 -1.64
C ALA A 196 1.16 5.18 -0.12
N GLY A 197 1.43 6.40 0.38
CA GLY A 197 1.51 6.65 1.81
C GLY A 197 0.17 6.43 2.52
N LEU A 198 -0.92 6.96 1.96
CA LEU A 198 -2.25 6.83 2.55
C LEU A 198 -2.68 5.36 2.66
N LEU A 199 -2.57 4.59 1.59
CA LEU A 199 -2.93 3.16 1.59
C LEU A 199 -2.00 2.35 2.49
N GLY A 200 -0.71 2.68 2.51
CA GLY A 200 0.25 2.07 3.44
C GLY A 200 -0.11 2.31 4.90
N ILE A 201 -0.53 3.52 5.27
CA ILE A 201 -0.98 3.84 6.63
C ILE A 201 -2.26 3.08 6.97
N GLN A 202 -3.19 2.92 6.03
CA GLN A 202 -4.42 2.14 6.26
C GLN A 202 -4.10 0.69 6.64
N LEU A 203 -3.04 0.07 6.11
CA LEU A 203 -2.63 -1.29 6.51
C LEU A 203 -2.27 -1.41 8.00
N LEU A 204 -1.92 -0.30 8.66
CA LEU A 204 -1.65 -0.28 10.09
C LEU A 204 -2.93 -0.24 10.93
N ASP A 205 -4.06 0.11 10.32
CA ASP A 205 -5.35 0.09 10.99
C ASP A 205 -5.86 -1.35 11.11
N ARG A 206 -5.84 -1.85 12.36
CA ARG A 206 -6.33 -3.18 12.72
C ARG A 206 -7.68 -3.12 13.43
N SER A 207 -8.34 -1.97 13.45
CA SER A 207 -9.61 -1.87 14.17
C SER A 207 -10.70 -2.71 13.50
N THR A 208 -11.39 -3.50 14.32
CA THR A 208 -12.58 -4.26 13.95
C THR A 208 -13.85 -3.51 14.31
N VAL A 209 -14.94 -3.77 13.59
CA VAL A 209 -16.25 -3.15 13.88
C VAL A 209 -16.77 -3.61 15.24
N ASP A 210 -16.56 -4.89 15.57
CA ASP A 210 -16.92 -5.53 16.83
C ASP A 210 -15.70 -6.34 17.32
N GLY A 211 -15.33 -6.24 18.60
CA GLY A 211 -14.18 -6.96 19.18
C GLY A 211 -12.81 -6.28 18.91
N PRO A 212 -11.68 -6.98 19.15
CA PRO A 212 -11.62 -8.37 19.62
C PRO A 212 -12.12 -8.51 21.05
N TYR A 213 -13.00 -9.49 21.27
CA TYR A 213 -13.48 -9.90 22.58
C TYR A 213 -12.48 -10.88 23.21
N SER A 214 -12.47 -10.95 24.54
CA SER A 214 -11.52 -11.82 25.25
C SER A 214 -11.79 -13.30 24.94
N VAL A 215 -10.77 -14.02 24.49
CA VAL A 215 -10.83 -15.48 24.29
C VAL A 215 -11.20 -16.19 25.59
N ASP A 216 -10.67 -15.73 26.73
CA ASP A 216 -10.96 -16.32 28.03
C ASP A 216 -12.41 -16.10 28.47
N ALA A 217 -12.93 -14.88 28.31
CA ALA A 217 -14.33 -14.58 28.64
C ALA A 217 -15.30 -15.35 27.72
N THR A 218 -14.96 -15.45 26.43
CA THR A 218 -15.74 -16.19 25.42
C THR A 218 -15.73 -17.69 25.71
N SER A 219 -14.56 -18.27 26.00
CA SER A 219 -14.40 -19.68 26.39
C SER A 219 -15.17 -19.99 27.67
N TYR A 220 -15.06 -19.13 28.68
CA TYR A 220 -15.82 -19.26 29.93
C TYR A 220 -17.33 -19.23 29.68
N ALA A 221 -17.81 -18.33 28.82
CA ALA A 221 -19.22 -18.24 28.48
C ALA A 221 -19.76 -19.55 27.88
N ILE A 222 -19.07 -20.10 26.88
CA ILE A 222 -19.43 -21.37 26.24
C ILE A 222 -19.40 -22.50 27.28
N ARG A 223 -18.29 -22.64 28.00
CA ARG A 223 -18.11 -23.70 29.00
C ARG A 223 -19.15 -23.63 30.12
N SER A 224 -19.54 -22.44 30.56
CA SER A 224 -20.56 -22.28 31.60
C SER A 224 -21.93 -22.83 31.18
N VAL A 225 -22.27 -22.72 29.89
CA VAL A 225 -23.51 -23.29 29.34
C VAL A 225 -23.34 -24.80 29.17
N THR A 226 -22.20 -25.26 28.66
CA THR A 226 -21.87 -26.68 28.52
C THR A 226 -21.92 -27.44 29.85
N GLU A 227 -21.34 -26.87 30.92
CA GLU A 227 -21.31 -27.45 32.26
C GLU A 227 -22.73 -27.52 32.87
N ARG A 228 -23.56 -26.49 32.64
CA ARG A 228 -24.97 -26.49 33.08
C ARG A 228 -25.82 -27.54 32.36
N LEU A 229 -25.59 -27.75 31.06
CA LEU A 229 -26.26 -28.79 30.27
C LEU A 229 -25.82 -30.21 30.65
N THR A 230 -24.55 -30.42 31.00
CA THR A 230 -24.01 -31.75 31.34
C THR A 230 -24.19 -32.13 32.81
N GLY A 231 -24.16 -31.15 33.71
CA GLY A 231 -24.17 -31.35 35.16
C GLY A 231 -25.55 -31.57 35.79
N ASN A 232 -26.64 -31.48 35.02
CA ASN A 232 -27.99 -31.69 35.53
C ASN A 232 -28.45 -33.17 35.30
N PRO A 233 -28.51 -34.00 36.36
CA PRO A 233 -28.83 -35.42 36.25
C PRO A 233 -30.28 -35.70 35.83
N ASP A 234 -31.19 -34.73 35.97
CA ASP A 234 -32.61 -34.86 35.60
C ASP A 234 -32.86 -34.52 34.11
N THR A 235 -31.86 -34.02 33.38
CA THR A 235 -31.97 -33.58 31.99
C THR A 235 -30.84 -34.18 31.14
N ARG A 236 -30.82 -35.51 31.05
CA ARG A 236 -29.97 -36.16 30.05
C ARG A 236 -30.57 -35.90 28.68
N ASN A 237 -30.01 -34.94 27.95
CA ASN A 237 -30.44 -34.66 26.58
C ASN A 237 -30.42 -35.97 25.77
N PRO A 238 -31.52 -36.28 25.04
CA PRO A 238 -31.58 -37.46 24.20
C PRO A 238 -30.47 -37.42 23.16
N ASP A 239 -29.94 -38.58 22.80
CA ASP A 239 -28.94 -38.65 21.73
C ASP A 239 -29.59 -38.24 20.41
N LEU A 240 -28.91 -37.39 19.65
CA LEU A 240 -29.34 -36.86 18.36
C LEU A 240 -28.43 -37.40 17.24
N PRO A 241 -28.43 -38.72 16.98
CA PRO A 241 -27.57 -39.31 15.97
C PRO A 241 -27.94 -38.76 14.59
N GLY A 242 -26.92 -38.34 13.83
CA GLY A 242 -27.08 -37.85 12.46
C GLY A 242 -27.36 -36.36 12.32
N VAL A 243 -27.47 -35.60 13.42
CA VAL A 243 -27.47 -34.12 13.32
C VAL A 243 -26.05 -33.64 12.97
N PRO A 244 -25.85 -32.91 11.86
CA PRO A 244 -24.53 -32.45 11.47
C PRO A 244 -24.03 -31.33 12.39
N VAL A 245 -22.75 -31.44 12.81
CA VAL A 245 -22.02 -30.37 13.50
C VAL A 245 -21.32 -29.50 12.46
N ASP A 246 -21.94 -28.39 12.07
CA ASP A 246 -21.34 -27.42 11.14
C ASP A 246 -20.55 -26.37 11.94
N LEU A 247 -19.22 -26.56 12.00
CA LEU A 247 -18.28 -25.61 12.59
C LEU A 247 -17.57 -24.84 11.49
N SER A 248 -17.87 -23.55 11.40
CA SER A 248 -17.24 -22.63 10.45
C SER A 248 -16.50 -21.51 11.17
N VAL A 249 -15.47 -20.98 10.49
CA VAL A 249 -14.68 -19.84 10.96
C VAL A 249 -14.71 -18.78 9.88
N GLU A 250 -15.12 -17.58 10.25
CA GLU A 250 -15.18 -16.45 9.34
C GLU A 250 -14.30 -15.29 9.85
N PRO A 251 -13.46 -14.70 8.99
CA PRO A 251 -12.78 -13.46 9.28
C PRO A 251 -13.77 -12.33 9.65
N CYS A 252 -13.42 -11.52 10.65
CA CYS A 252 -14.26 -10.41 11.10
C CYS A 252 -14.10 -9.14 10.27
N ALA A 253 -15.15 -8.32 10.21
CA ALA A 253 -15.12 -7.05 9.47
C ALA A 253 -14.23 -6.01 10.17
N ARG A 254 -13.37 -5.35 9.38
CA ARG A 254 -12.62 -4.17 9.82
C ARG A 254 -13.47 -2.92 9.73
N THR A 255 -13.16 -1.89 10.53
CA THR A 255 -13.81 -0.58 10.41
C THR A 255 -13.66 0.01 9.01
N ASN A 256 -12.54 -0.29 8.34
CA ASN A 256 -12.28 0.08 6.95
C ASN A 256 -12.33 -1.12 5.99
N GLU A 257 -13.37 -1.96 6.10
CA GLU A 257 -13.53 -3.16 5.27
C GLU A 257 -13.51 -2.85 3.77
N THR A 258 -13.97 -1.67 3.33
CA THR A 258 -13.94 -1.28 1.91
C THR A 258 -12.53 -1.32 1.32
N LEU A 259 -11.52 -0.84 2.08
CA LEU A 259 -10.14 -0.78 1.62
C LEU A 259 -9.33 -2.00 2.04
N LEU A 260 -9.54 -2.50 3.26
CA LEU A 260 -8.71 -3.53 3.88
C LEU A 260 -9.34 -4.91 3.89
N GLY A 261 -10.59 -5.04 3.44
CA GLY A 261 -11.31 -6.31 3.55
C GLY A 261 -11.50 -6.77 4.99
N ARG A 262 -11.63 -8.09 5.18
CA ARG A 262 -11.84 -8.66 6.51
C ARG A 262 -10.50 -8.86 7.22
N SER A 263 -10.52 -8.88 8.56
CA SER A 263 -9.32 -9.06 9.36
C SER A 263 -8.85 -10.51 9.32
N PRO A 264 -7.57 -10.79 8.98
CA PRO A 264 -7.01 -12.13 9.09
C PRO A 264 -6.70 -12.50 10.56
N ASP A 265 -6.54 -11.50 11.43
CA ASP A 265 -6.08 -11.68 12.82
C ASP A 265 -7.25 -11.87 13.81
N VAL A 266 -8.49 -11.65 13.37
CA VAL A 266 -9.69 -11.69 14.22
C VAL A 266 -10.77 -12.47 13.51
N VAL A 267 -11.29 -13.50 14.19
CA VAL A 267 -12.23 -14.46 13.61
C VAL A 267 -13.48 -14.59 14.46
N ASP A 268 -14.59 -14.95 13.82
CA ASP A 268 -15.83 -15.38 14.48
C ASP A 268 -16.03 -16.86 14.20
N LEU A 269 -16.12 -17.66 15.27
CA LEU A 269 -16.41 -19.08 15.17
C LEU A 269 -17.92 -19.27 15.29
N ARG A 270 -18.45 -20.11 14.41
CA ARG A 270 -19.87 -20.42 14.33
C ARG A 270 -20.10 -21.91 14.45
N LEU A 271 -20.92 -22.31 15.41
CA LEU A 271 -21.50 -23.64 15.50
C LEU A 271 -22.95 -23.56 15.02
N ARG A 272 -23.28 -24.36 14.00
CA ARG A 272 -24.66 -24.52 13.53
C ARG A 272 -25.08 -25.99 13.62
N LEU A 273 -26.21 -26.22 14.27
CA LEU A 273 -26.90 -27.50 14.34
C LEU A 273 -28.25 -27.34 13.63
N LEU A 274 -28.40 -28.00 12.48
CA LEU A 274 -29.60 -27.92 11.66
C LEU A 274 -30.01 -29.33 11.24
N SER A 275 -31.24 -29.73 11.57
CA SER A 275 -31.78 -31.01 11.09
C SER A 275 -33.28 -30.97 10.90
N ARG A 276 -33.75 -31.58 9.82
CA ARG A 276 -35.17 -31.80 9.52
C ARG A 276 -35.67 -33.17 9.99
N ASP A 277 -34.75 -34.04 10.37
CA ASP A 277 -35.04 -35.44 10.71
C ASP A 277 -35.27 -35.61 12.22
N VAL A 278 -35.00 -34.56 13.02
CA VAL A 278 -35.31 -34.53 14.45
C VAL A 278 -36.80 -34.21 14.61
N PRO A 279 -37.58 -35.04 15.34
CA PRO A 279 -38.98 -34.76 15.60
C PRO A 279 -39.17 -33.43 16.32
N GLU A 280 -40.17 -32.64 15.91
CA GLU A 280 -40.48 -31.31 16.45
C GLU A 280 -40.53 -31.25 17.99
N PRO A 281 -41.19 -32.18 18.72
CA PRO A 281 -41.20 -32.15 20.18
C PRO A 281 -39.81 -32.35 20.83
N VAL A 282 -38.91 -33.05 20.14
CA VAL A 282 -37.53 -33.28 20.60
C VAL A 282 -36.68 -32.03 20.33
N ALA A 283 -36.88 -31.39 19.17
CA ALA A 283 -36.22 -30.13 18.83
C ALA A 283 -36.64 -29.02 19.80
N GLU A 284 -37.94 -28.83 20.04
CA GLU A 284 -38.48 -27.84 20.97
C GLU A 284 -37.94 -28.03 22.39
N ALA A 285 -37.93 -29.27 22.89
CA ALA A 285 -37.42 -29.57 24.24
C ALA A 285 -35.92 -29.25 24.38
N LEU A 286 -35.12 -29.53 23.35
CA LEU A 286 -33.69 -29.20 23.34
C LEU A 286 -33.46 -27.69 23.29
N GLU A 287 -34.20 -26.99 22.44
CA GLU A 287 -34.14 -25.54 22.28
C GLU A 287 -34.57 -24.82 23.56
N ASP A 288 -35.63 -25.30 24.22
CA ASP A 288 -36.09 -24.81 25.52
C ASP A 288 -35.02 -25.00 26.61
N GLU A 289 -34.39 -26.18 26.65
CA GLU A 289 -33.36 -26.48 27.65
C GLU A 289 -32.11 -25.62 27.41
N LEU A 290 -31.70 -25.42 26.15
CA LEU A 290 -30.62 -24.50 25.80
C LEU A 290 -30.98 -23.05 26.19
N ARG A 291 -32.19 -22.56 25.88
CA ARG A 291 -32.66 -21.22 26.29
C ARG A 291 -32.57 -21.03 27.80
N LYS A 292 -33.08 -22.00 28.56
CA LYS A 292 -33.06 -22.00 30.02
C LYS A 292 -31.65 -21.93 30.59
N HIS A 293 -30.71 -22.75 30.10
CA HIS A 293 -29.33 -22.75 30.59
C HIS A 293 -28.51 -21.58 30.07
N ALA A 294 -28.86 -21.00 28.92
CA ALA A 294 -28.28 -19.76 28.43
C ALA A 294 -28.76 -18.53 29.22
N GLY A 295 -29.84 -18.64 30.00
CA GLY A 295 -30.44 -17.53 30.73
C GLY A 295 -31.36 -16.65 29.88
N MET A 296 -31.81 -17.16 28.73
CA MET A 296 -32.70 -16.46 27.80
C MET A 296 -34.11 -16.39 28.38
N ALA A 297 -34.83 -15.27 28.17
CA ALA A 297 -36.22 -15.19 28.60
C ALA A 297 -37.10 -16.12 27.74
N PRO A 298 -38.23 -16.63 28.27
CA PRO A 298 -39.16 -17.40 27.47
C PRO A 298 -39.66 -16.59 26.26
N GLY A 299 -39.47 -17.12 25.05
CA GLY A 299 -39.83 -16.43 23.80
C GLY A 299 -38.72 -15.57 23.19
N ASP A 300 -37.52 -15.52 23.79
CA ASP A 300 -36.36 -14.90 23.14
C ASP A 300 -35.77 -15.86 22.10
N TYR A 301 -35.70 -15.39 20.84
CA TYR A 301 -35.15 -16.18 19.72
C TYR A 301 -33.68 -15.86 19.45
N ARG A 302 -33.13 -14.82 20.08
CA ARG A 302 -31.74 -14.40 19.96
C ARG A 302 -31.30 -13.69 21.22
N ASP A 303 -30.22 -14.17 21.83
CA ASP A 303 -29.66 -13.52 23.01
C ASP A 303 -28.13 -13.49 22.98
N ARG A 304 -27.55 -12.53 23.69
CA ARG A 304 -26.12 -12.47 23.99
C ARG A 304 -25.94 -13.02 25.39
N LEU A 305 -25.06 -14.00 25.57
CA LEU A 305 -24.75 -14.47 26.93
C LEU A 305 -24.22 -13.29 27.75
N ASP A 306 -24.89 -12.98 28.87
CA ASP A 306 -24.61 -11.84 29.74
C ASP A 306 -23.32 -12.07 30.57
N ILE A 307 -22.20 -12.15 29.86
CA ILE A 307 -20.86 -12.26 30.43
C ILE A 307 -20.05 -11.10 29.86
N ALA A 308 -19.58 -10.25 30.78
CA ALA A 308 -18.73 -9.11 30.47
C ALA A 308 -17.57 -9.53 29.56
N ASP A 309 -17.28 -8.69 28.57
CA ASP A 309 -16.20 -8.87 27.59
C ASP A 309 -16.30 -10.13 26.70
N SER A 310 -17.44 -10.82 26.70
CA SER A 310 -17.80 -11.85 25.72
C SER A 310 -18.88 -11.36 24.75
N ALA A 311 -18.88 -11.85 23.52
CA ALA A 311 -19.93 -11.56 22.54
C ALA A 311 -20.61 -12.82 22.01
N VAL A 312 -20.61 -13.89 22.82
CA VAL A 312 -21.27 -15.13 22.46
C VAL A 312 -22.76 -14.87 22.27
N ARG A 313 -23.27 -15.19 21.09
CA ARG A 313 -24.68 -15.03 20.71
C ARG A 313 -25.25 -16.40 20.39
N ILE A 314 -26.42 -16.68 20.95
CA ILE A 314 -27.19 -17.87 20.66
C ILE A 314 -28.44 -17.42 19.89
N ASN A 315 -28.68 -18.05 18.75
CA ASN A 315 -29.81 -17.77 17.87
C ASN A 315 -30.57 -19.07 17.61
N ILE A 316 -31.84 -19.08 18.03
CA ILE A 316 -32.77 -20.21 17.95
C ILE A 316 -34.05 -19.64 17.33
N PRO A 317 -34.13 -19.57 15.98
CA PRO A 317 -35.28 -18.99 15.30
C PRO A 317 -36.51 -19.88 15.44
N GLU A 318 -37.69 -19.28 15.38
CA GLU A 318 -38.97 -20.01 15.42
C GLU A 318 -39.21 -20.78 14.12
N VAL A 319 -38.76 -22.02 14.05
CA VAL A 319 -38.92 -22.91 12.89
C VAL A 319 -39.33 -24.32 13.33
N THR A 320 -40.02 -25.05 12.46
CA THR A 320 -40.55 -26.40 12.74
C THR A 320 -39.48 -27.52 12.68
N THR A 321 -38.20 -27.15 12.74
CA THR A 321 -37.05 -28.03 12.55
C THR A 321 -35.95 -27.59 13.48
N LEU A 322 -35.13 -28.50 14.02
CA LEU A 322 -34.03 -28.13 14.91
C LEU A 322 -33.13 -27.08 14.24
N TYR A 323 -33.02 -25.89 14.86
CA TYR A 323 -32.11 -24.84 14.42
C TYR A 323 -31.44 -24.17 15.62
N ILE A 324 -30.15 -24.44 15.80
CA ILE A 324 -29.31 -23.77 16.78
C ILE A 324 -28.11 -23.17 16.07
N ASP A 325 -27.89 -21.87 16.28
CA ASP A 325 -26.75 -21.15 15.74
C ASP A 325 -26.06 -20.34 16.84
N ILE A 326 -24.82 -20.69 17.13
CA ILE A 326 -24.01 -20.10 18.19
C ILE A 326 -22.79 -19.44 17.56
N ARG A 327 -22.59 -18.16 17.85
CA ARG A 327 -21.46 -17.36 17.35
C ARG A 327 -20.64 -16.86 18.53
N THR A 328 -19.32 -16.94 18.45
CA THR A 328 -18.43 -16.43 19.51
C THR A 328 -18.39 -14.91 19.56
N GLY A 329 -18.68 -14.26 18.43
CA GLY A 329 -18.24 -12.91 18.18
C GLY A 329 -16.76 -12.89 17.79
N CYS A 330 -16.28 -11.71 17.43
CA CYS A 330 -14.93 -11.51 16.93
C CYS A 330 -13.88 -11.63 18.03
N VAL A 331 -13.03 -12.63 17.96
CA VAL A 331 -11.94 -12.93 18.90
C VAL A 331 -10.61 -13.07 18.16
N ASP A 332 -9.49 -12.94 18.87
CA ASP A 332 -8.17 -13.14 18.27
C ASP A 332 -8.01 -14.57 17.72
N ASP A 333 -7.40 -14.70 16.55
CA ASP A 333 -7.18 -15.97 15.83
C ASP A 333 -6.43 -17.02 16.65
N GLY A 334 -5.52 -16.61 17.53
CA GLY A 334 -4.80 -17.48 18.45
C GLY A 334 -5.71 -18.29 19.40
N GLY A 335 -6.96 -17.86 19.60
CA GLY A 335 -7.98 -18.56 20.39
C GLY A 335 -8.78 -19.63 19.64
N GLU A 336 -8.62 -19.74 18.31
CA GLU A 336 -9.49 -20.54 17.44
C GLU A 336 -9.59 -22.01 17.87
N VAL A 337 -8.45 -22.66 18.14
CA VAL A 337 -8.41 -24.10 18.50
C VAL A 337 -9.20 -24.37 19.76
N ARG A 338 -8.96 -23.56 20.81
CA ARG A 338 -9.61 -23.70 22.10
C ARG A 338 -11.12 -23.48 22.00
N LEU A 339 -11.55 -22.41 21.32
CA LEU A 339 -12.97 -22.12 21.17
C LEU A 339 -13.69 -23.15 20.30
N ARG A 340 -13.02 -23.72 19.30
CA ARG A 340 -13.56 -24.83 18.51
C ARG A 340 -13.78 -26.07 19.37
N GLU A 341 -12.86 -26.38 20.29
CA GLU A 341 -13.02 -27.48 21.25
C GLU A 341 -14.18 -27.21 22.22
N ASP A 342 -14.28 -25.99 22.75
CA ASP A 342 -15.39 -25.60 23.63
C ASP A 342 -16.76 -25.71 22.92
N LEU A 343 -16.85 -25.29 21.64
CA LEU A 343 -18.07 -25.44 20.83
C LEU A 343 -18.40 -26.90 20.52
N ARG A 344 -17.41 -27.76 20.28
CA ARG A 344 -17.63 -29.21 20.13
C ARG A 344 -18.14 -29.83 21.42
N ALA A 345 -17.57 -29.46 22.56
CA ALA A 345 -18.04 -29.91 23.85
C ALA A 345 -19.48 -29.47 24.12
N LEU A 346 -19.87 -28.26 23.70
CA LEU A 346 -21.25 -27.78 23.76
C LEU A 346 -22.18 -28.61 22.86
N ALA A 347 -21.78 -28.91 21.62
CA ALA A 347 -22.55 -29.77 20.73
C ALA A 347 -22.77 -31.18 21.32
N ALA A 348 -21.73 -31.76 21.93
CA ALA A 348 -21.81 -33.05 22.63
C ALA A 348 -22.72 -33.00 23.87
N ALA A 349 -22.74 -31.88 24.60
CA ALA A 349 -23.66 -31.66 25.72
C ALA A 349 -25.12 -31.57 25.26
N LEU A 350 -25.37 -31.06 24.06
CA LEU A 350 -26.68 -31.04 23.41
C LEU A 350 -27.10 -32.41 22.83
N GLY A 351 -26.25 -33.43 22.93
CA GLY A 351 -26.55 -34.79 22.47
C GLY A 351 -26.14 -35.08 21.02
N VAL A 352 -25.40 -34.17 20.37
CA VAL A 352 -24.87 -34.35 19.00
C VAL A 352 -23.46 -34.93 19.06
N GLU A 353 -23.16 -35.99 18.29
CA GLU A 353 -21.84 -36.68 18.27
C GLU A 353 -21.41 -37.35 19.61
N ARG A 354 -22.29 -38.13 20.24
CA ARG A 354 -21.91 -39.01 21.36
C ARG A 354 -21.35 -40.36 20.92
#